data_AF-A0A7X8GP42-F1
#
_entry.id   AF-A0A7X8GP42-F1
#
_cell.length_a   1.000
_cell.length_b   1.000
_cell.length_c   1.000
_cell.angle_alpha   90.00
_cell.angle_beta   90.00
_cell.angle_gamma   90.00
#
_symmetry.space_group_name_H-M   'P 1'
#
loop_
_entity.id
_entity.type
_entity.pdbx_description
1 polymer ?
#
loop_
_entity_poly.entity_id
_entity_poly.type
_entity_poly.pdbx_seq_one_letter_code
_entity_poly.pdbx_strand_id
1 'polypeptide(L)' 'ATYLALLEERQVLKTLKPEGFDRACLLCSEEKPDHCHRRLAAEWLKGKWVGVEIRHIL' A
#
# COMPACT_ATOMS: atom_id res chain seq x y z
N ALA A 1 6.26 16.34 -4.14
CA ALA A 1 6.59 14.94 -4.48
C ALA A 1 5.30 14.18 -4.74
N THR A 2 5.29 13.19 -5.64
CA THR A 2 4.13 12.31 -5.84
C THR A 2 4.00 11.35 -4.64
N TYR A 3 2.82 10.78 -4.41
CA TYR A 3 2.58 9.86 -3.29
C TYR A 3 3.59 8.69 -3.23
N LEU A 4 3.87 8.06 -4.38
CA LEU A 4 4.82 6.95 -4.46
C LEU A 4 6.27 7.39 -4.18
N ALA A 5 6.65 8.59 -4.63
CA ALA A 5 7.98 9.13 -4.32
C ALA A 5 8.17 9.35 -2.81
N LEU A 6 7.10 9.72 -2.08
CA LEU A 6 7.15 9.85 -0.62
C LEU A 6 7.35 8.50 0.09
N LEU A 7 6.81 7.40 -0.45
CA LEU A 7 7.04 6.06 0.14
C LEU A 7 8.51 5.65 0.06
N GLU A 8 9.15 5.93 -1.08
CA GLU A 8 10.58 5.68 -1.28
C GLU A 8 11.43 6.59 -0.40
N GLU A 9 11.16 7.91 -0.41
CA GLU A 9 11.89 8.91 0.37
C GLU A 9 11.87 8.61 1.87
N ARG A 10 10.71 8.19 2.39
CA ARG A 10 10.53 7.83 3.81
C ARG A 10 11.05 6.44 4.16
N GLN A 11 11.54 5.69 3.18
CA GLN A 11 12.11 4.34 3.38
C GLN A 11 11.18 3.40 4.16
N VAL A 12 9.89 3.42 3.85
CA VAL A 12 8.86 2.75 4.66
C VAL A 12 9.07 1.24 4.81
N LEU A 13 9.81 0.59 3.91
CA LEU A 13 10.15 -0.85 3.99
C LEU A 13 11.13 -1.19 5.13
N LYS A 14 11.78 -0.20 5.74
CA LYS A 14 12.57 -0.41 6.95
C LYS A 14 11.69 -0.83 8.13
N THR A 15 10.48 -0.28 8.21
CA THR A 15 9.53 -0.51 9.31
C THR A 15 8.40 -1.45 8.92
N LEU A 16 7.86 -1.31 7.70
CA LEU A 16 6.79 -2.17 7.20
C LEU A 16 7.34 -3.51 6.74
N LYS A 17 6.73 -4.60 7.20
CA LYS A 17 7.09 -5.97 6.87
C LYS A 17 5.84 -6.75 6.45
N PRO A 18 5.93 -7.64 5.44
CA PRO A 18 4.75 -8.34 4.91
C PRO A 18 4.00 -9.14 5.98
N GLU A 19 4.68 -9.64 7.01
CA GLU A 19 4.08 -10.39 8.12
C GLU A 19 3.08 -9.55 8.92
N GLY A 20 3.32 -8.23 9.01
CA GLY A 20 2.40 -7.29 9.66
C GLY A 20 1.16 -6.95 8.83
N PHE A 21 1.09 -7.46 7.60
CA PHE A 21 0.01 -7.21 6.64
C PHE A 21 -0.80 -8.47 6.33
N ASP A 22 -0.50 -9.61 6.97
CA ASP A 22 -1.34 -10.81 6.84
C ASP A 22 -2.78 -10.49 7.30
N ARG A 23 -3.72 -10.61 6.36
CA ARG A 23 -5.14 -10.26 6.53
C ARG A 23 -5.40 -8.81 6.97
N ALA A 24 -4.46 -7.90 6.75
CA ALA A 24 -4.65 -6.48 7.00
C ALA A 24 -5.52 -5.83 5.92
N CYS A 25 -6.20 -4.72 6.27
CA CYS A 25 -6.96 -3.91 5.33
C CYS A 25 -6.37 -2.50 5.28
N LEU A 26 -6.13 -1.99 4.06
CA LEU A 26 -5.68 -0.62 3.85
C LEU A 26 -6.90 0.30 3.73
N LEU A 27 -7.12 1.09 4.78
CA LEU A 27 -8.20 2.07 4.81
C LEU A 27 -7.70 3.43 4.30
N CYS A 28 -8.61 4.17 3.66
CA CYS A 28 -8.36 5.56 3.31
C CYS A 28 -9.60 6.39 3.59
N SER A 29 -9.40 7.68 3.88
CA SER A 29 -10.47 8.60 4.25
C SER A 29 -11.14 9.27 3.04
N GLU A 30 -10.78 8.89 1.82
CA GLU A 30 -11.47 9.42 0.64
C GLU A 30 -12.87 8.81 0.50
N GLU A 31 -13.82 9.66 0.10
CA GLU A 31 -15.21 9.26 -0.16
C GLU A 31 -15.33 8.25 -1.31
N LYS A 32 -14.47 8.36 -2.34
CA LYS A 32 -14.54 7.56 -3.56
C LYS A 32 -13.22 6.87 -3.90
N PRO A 33 -13.26 5.68 -4.54
CA PRO A 33 -12.07 4.90 -4.85
C PRO A 33 -11.25 5.44 -6.04
N ASP A 34 -11.77 6.41 -6.82
CA ASP A 34 -11.17 6.87 -8.09
C ASP A 34 -9.74 7.41 -7.93
N HIS A 35 -9.45 8.04 -6.79
CA HIS A 35 -8.13 8.59 -6.46
C HIS A 35 -7.50 7.96 -5.23
N CYS A 36 -7.97 6.77 -4.82
CA CYS A 36 -7.63 6.28 -3.50
C CYS A 36 -6.16 5.88 -3.35
N HIS A 37 -5.50 6.42 -2.32
CA HIS A 37 -4.09 6.11 -2.04
C HIS A 37 -3.89 4.63 -1.67
N ARG A 38 -4.92 3.95 -1.15
CA ARG A 38 -4.86 2.53 -0.77
C ARG A 38 -4.46 1.63 -1.93
N ARG A 39 -4.97 1.87 -3.14
CA ARG A 39 -4.62 1.09 -4.33
C ARG A 39 -3.15 1.29 -4.70
N LEU A 40 -2.70 2.55 -4.73
CA LEU A 40 -1.32 2.89 -5.06
C LEU A 40 -0.33 2.29 -4.07
N ALA A 41 -0.61 2.40 -2.77
CA ALA A 41 0.23 1.81 -1.73
C ALA A 41 0.26 0.28 -1.81
N ALA A 42 -0.91 -0.36 -1.98
CA ALA A 42 -1.00 -1.82 -2.06
C ALA A 42 -0.15 -2.36 -3.22
N GLU A 43 -0.38 -1.86 -4.44
CA GLU A 43 0.34 -2.34 -5.63
C GLU A 43 1.84 -2.04 -5.56
N TRP A 44 2.21 -0.87 -5.01
CA TRP A 44 3.63 -0.56 -4.77
C TRP A 44 4.27 -1.54 -3.78
N LEU A 45 3.61 -1.88 -2.68
CA LEU A 45 4.11 -2.86 -1.69
C LEU A 45 4.23 -4.26 -2.30
N LYS A 46 3.25 -4.70 -3.10
CA LYS A 46 3.32 -5.99 -3.80
C LYS A 46 4.48 -6.07 -4.80
N GLY A 47 4.89 -4.95 -5.40
CA GLY A 47 6.10 -4.90 -6.22
C GLY A 47 7.41 -5.05 -5.43
N LYS A 48 7.38 -4.85 -4.10
CA LYS A 48 8.56 -4.92 -3.22
C LYS A 48 8.59 -6.18 -2.35
N TRP A 49 7.45 -6.85 -2.17
CA TRP A 49 7.30 -8.06 -1.35
C TRP A 49 7.01 -9.28 -2.20
N VAL A 50 7.54 -10.43 -1.80
CA VAL A 50 7.32 -11.72 -2.49
C VAL A 50 6.17 -12.45 -1.80
N GLY A 51 5.28 -13.06 -2.60
CA GLY A 51 4.22 -13.94 -2.07
C GLY A 51 3.00 -13.23 -1.50
N VAL A 52 2.76 -11.97 -1.87
CA VAL A 52 1.60 -11.19 -1.39
C VAL A 52 0.46 -11.22 -2.41
N GLU A 53 -0.74 -11.55 -1.96
CA GLU A 53 -1.99 -11.39 -2.70
C GLU A 53 -2.70 -10.10 -2.28
N ILE A 54 -3.21 -9.34 -3.25
CA ILE A 54 -4.03 -8.15 -2.99
C ILE A 54 -5.44 -8.40 -3.48
N ARG A 55 -6.43 -8.11 -2.64
CA ARG A 55 -7.84 -8.09 -3.00
C ARG A 55 -8.39 -6.67 -2.85
N HIS A 56 -8.79 -6.08 -3.97
CA HIS A 56 -9.45 -4.78 -3.98
C HIS A 56 -10.92 -4.94 -3.61
N ILE A 57 -11.38 -4.18 -2.61
CA ILE A 57 -12.78 -4.14 -2.19
C ILE A 57 -13.41 -2.92 -2.89
N LEU A 58 -14.57 -3.14 -3.51
CA LEU A 58 -15.37 -2.11 -4.18
C LEU A 58 -16.16 -1.29 -3.17
#